data_AF-A0A3N1ULI9-F1
#
_entry.id   AF-A0A3N1ULI9-F1
#
_cell.length_a   1.000
_cell.length_b   1.000
_cell.length_c   1.000
_cell.angle_alpha   90.00
_cell.angle_beta   90.00
_cell.angle_gamma   90.00
#
_symmetry.space_group_name_H-M   'P 1'
#
loop_
_entity.id
_entity.type
_entity.pdbx_description
1 polymer ?
#
loop_
_entity_poly.entity_id
_entity_poly.type
_entity_poly.pdbx_seq_one_letter_code
_entity_poly.pdbx_strand_id
1 'polypeptide(L)' 'MDQKRELTFSDYIHLQLQEILKHKWIESEKAGRDLGQEAVFDWIEKYAEGFRRHYEPLLKDD' A
#
# COMPACT_ATOMS: atom_id res chain seq x y z
N MET A 1 7.63 -19.87 18.17
CA MET A 1 8.39 -18.63 18.42
C MET A 1 8.07 -17.70 17.28
N ASP A 2 6.95 -16.99 17.38
CA ASP A 2 6.56 -15.98 16.40
C ASP A 2 7.46 -14.78 16.61
N GLN A 3 8.54 -14.73 15.84
CA GLN A 3 9.37 -13.54 15.72
C GLN A 3 8.46 -12.44 15.20
N LYS A 4 7.96 -11.57 16.10
CA LYS A 4 7.26 -10.34 15.73
C LYS A 4 8.14 -9.64 14.70
N ARG A 5 7.71 -9.65 13.44
CA ARG A 5 8.39 -8.91 12.38
C ARG A 5 8.08 -7.46 12.63
N GLU A 6 8.99 -6.81 13.32
CA GLU A 6 8.91 -5.39 13.56
C GLU A 6 9.23 -4.66 12.26
N LEU A 7 8.32 -3.80 11.82
CA LEU A 7 8.42 -3.07 10.57
C LEU A 7 9.02 -1.70 10.84
N THR A 8 10.03 -1.31 10.06
CA THR A 8 10.52 0.08 10.13
C THR A 8 9.57 1.00 9.37
N PHE A 9 9.61 2.31 9.66
CA PHE A 9 8.87 3.28 8.88
C PHE A 9 9.26 3.26 7.39
N SER A 10 10.55 3.04 7.09
CA SER A 10 11.03 2.87 5.71
C SER A 10 10.39 1.65 5.02
N ASP A 11 10.29 0.52 5.73
CA ASP A 11 9.64 -0.68 5.19
C ASP A 11 8.15 -0.45 4.95
N TYR A 12 7.47 0.25 5.87
CA TYR A 12 6.07 0.60 5.73
C TYR A 12 5.81 1.42 4.47
N ILE A 13 6.62 2.46 4.24
CA ILE A 13 6.51 3.30 3.05
C ILE A 13 6.78 2.50 1.78
N HIS A 14 7.78 1.62 1.77
CA HIS A 14 8.05 0.75 0.62
C HIS A 14 6.88 -0.19 0.32
N LEU A 15 6.29 -0.83 1.34
CA LEU A 15 5.13 -1.70 1.16
C LEU A 15 3.93 -0.93 0.62
N GLN A 16 3.67 0.27 1.14
CA GLN A 16 2.58 1.12 0.69
C GLN A 16 2.76 1.50 -0.78
N LEU A 17 3.97 1.89 -1.19
CA LEU A 17 4.27 2.22 -2.58
C LEU A 17 4.12 1.02 -3.51
N GLN A 18 4.57 -0.17 -3.10
CA GLN A 18 4.40 -1.39 -3.89
C GLN A 18 2.93 -1.73 -4.11
N GLU A 19 2.09 -1.59 -3.08
CA GLU A 19 0.65 -1.87 -3.21
C GLU A 19 -0.04 -0.86 -4.14
N ILE A 20 0.30 0.43 -4.03
CA ILE A 20 -0.20 1.48 -4.93
C ILE A 20 0.21 1.21 -6.38
N LEU A 21 1.48 0.86 -6.63
CA LEU A 21 1.98 0.59 -7.97
C LEU A 21 1.30 -0.63 -8.59
N LYS A 22 1.10 -1.69 -7.79
CA LYS A 22 0.40 -2.89 -8.21
C LYS A 22 -1.06 -2.59 -8.54
N HIS A 23 -1.75 -1.84 -7.69
CA HIS A 23 -3.13 -1.41 -7.95
C HIS A 23 -3.22 -0.57 -9.22
N LYS A 24 -2.32 0.42 -9.37
CA LYS A 24 -2.23 1.23 -10.58
C LYS A 24 -2.06 0.37 -11.83
N TRP A 25 -1.14 -0.59 -11.81
CA TRP A 25 -0.94 -1.47 -12.96
C TRP A 25 -2.20 -2.27 -13.28
N ILE A 26 -2.81 -2.93 -12.29
CA ILE A 26 -4.01 -3.74 -12.48
C ILE A 26 -5.17 -2.92 -13.05
N GLU A 27 -5.41 -1.72 -12.51
CA GLU A 27 -6.52 -0.88 -12.97
C GLU A 27 -6.23 -0.26 -14.34
N SER A 28 -4.98 0.11 -14.64
CA SER A 28 -4.58 0.54 -15.99
C SER A 28 -4.78 -0.57 -17.04
N GLU A 29 -4.42 -1.82 -16.71
CA GLU A 29 -4.63 -2.97 -17.59
C GLU A 29 -6.12 -3.24 -17.84
N LYS A 30 -6.95 -3.15 -16.79
CA LYS A 30 -8.42 -3.29 -16.91
C LYS A 30 -9.05 -2.18 -17.75
N ALA A 31 -8.56 -0.95 -17.61
CA ALA A 31 -9.06 0.20 -18.36
C ALA A 31 -8.55 0.25 -19.81
N GLY A 32 -7.52 -0.54 -20.14
CA GLY A 32 -6.85 -0.51 -21.45
C GLY A 32 -6.12 0.81 -21.72
N ARG A 33 -5.82 1.60 -20.68
CA ARG A 33 -5.09 2.87 -20.75
C ARG A 33 -4.36 3.13 -19.43
N ASP A 34 -3.27 3.89 -19.45
CA ASP A 34 -2.64 4.31 -18.19
C ASP A 34 -3.58 5.27 -17.43
N LEU A 35 -4.00 4.84 -16.24
CA LEU A 35 -4.84 5.65 -15.34
C LEU A 35 -4.02 6.65 -14.52
N GLY A 36 -2.69 6.53 -14.50
CA GLY A 36 -1.83 7.54 -13.89
C GLY A 36 -2.17 7.78 -12.42
N GLN A 37 -2.62 9.00 -12.13
CA GLN A 37 -3.02 9.45 -10.79
C GLN A 37 -4.42 8.99 -10.38
N GLU A 38 -5.33 8.74 -11.33
CA GLU A 38 -6.71 8.32 -11.03
C GLU A 38 -6.72 7.01 -10.23
N ALA A 39 -5.88 6.05 -10.62
CA ALA A 39 -5.75 4.78 -9.90
C ALA A 39 -5.11 4.93 -8.51
N VAL A 40 -4.26 5.95 -8.30
CA VAL A 40 -3.68 6.22 -6.97
C VAL A 40 -4.76 6.77 -6.04
N PHE A 41 -5.59 7.70 -6.51
CA PHE A 41 -6.72 8.20 -5.72
C PHE A 41 -7.72 7.10 -5.38
N ASP A 42 -8.04 6.24 -6.35
CA ASP A 42 -8.89 5.06 -6.15
C ASP A 42 -8.32 4.14 -5.05
N TRP A 43 -6.99 3.91 -5.07
CA TRP A 43 -6.34 3.11 -4.05
C TRP A 43 -6.44 3.75 -2.66
N ILE A 44 -6.20 5.06 -2.58
CA ILE A 44 -6.26 5.81 -1.32
C ILE A 44 -7.65 5.75 -0.71
N GLU A 45 -8.69 5.92 -1.52
CA GLU A 45 -10.08 5.92 -1.04
C GLU A 45 -10.51 4.51 -0.55
N LYS A 46 -10.10 3.46 -1.26
CA LYS A 46 -10.63 2.10 -1.01
C LYS A 46 -9.76 1.24 -0.11
N TYR A 47 -8.44 1.42 -0.12
CA TYR A 47 -7.50 0.48 0.49
C TYR A 47 -6.56 1.11 1.52
N ALA A 48 -6.30 2.42 1.50
CA ALA A 48 -5.35 3.03 2.41
C ALA A 48 -5.75 2.86 3.89
N GLU A 49 -7.04 2.92 4.22
CA GLU A 49 -7.50 2.71 5.59
C GLU A 49 -7.20 1.28 6.08
N GLY A 50 -7.53 0.28 5.27
CA GLY A 50 -7.27 -1.13 5.59
C GLY A 50 -5.78 -1.43 5.67
N PHE A 51 -5.00 -0.86 4.75
CA PHE A 51 -3.55 -0.94 4.76
C PHE A 51 -2.98 -0.38 6.06
N ARG A 52 -3.36 0.85 6.43
CA ARG A 52 -2.91 1.49 7.66
C ARG A 52 -3.27 0.66 8.89
N ARG A 53 -4.51 0.21 9.04
CA ARG A 53 -4.93 -0.61 10.19
C ARG A 53 -4.15 -1.93 10.30
N HIS A 54 -3.71 -2.50 9.18
CA HIS A 54 -2.95 -3.74 9.18
C HIS A 54 -1.48 -3.55 9.59
N TYR A 55 -0.83 -2.48 9.09
CA TYR A 55 0.60 -2.27 9.27
C TYR A 55 0.96 -1.33 10.43
N GLU A 56 0.06 -0.43 10.84
CA GLU A 56 0.29 0.49 11.96
C GLU A 56 0.65 -0.23 13.28
N PRO A 57 0.02 -1.36 13.67
CA PRO A 57 0.42 -2.13 14.85
C PRO A 57 1.76 -2.87 14.72
N LEU A 58 2.31 -2.96 13.50
CA LEU A 58 3.57 -3.63 13.22
C LEU A 58 4.75 -2.65 13.17
N LEU A 59 4.49 -1.34 13.13
CA LEU A 59 5.51 -0.31 13.19
C LEU A 59 6.19 -0.31 14.56
N LYS A 60 7.51 -0.16 14.58
CA LYS A 60 8.25 0.12 15.82
C LYS A 60 7.88 1.52 16.33
N ASP A 61 7.59 1.63 17.63
CA ASP A 61 7.81 2.88 18.36
C ASP A 61 9.32 3.13 18.36
N ASP A 62 9.76 4.18 17.68
CA ASP A 62 11.16 4.64 17.67
C ASP A 62 11.48 5.43 18.95
#